data_AF-A0A9D2JGM8-F1
#
_entry.id   AF-A0A9D2JGM8-F1
#
_cell.length_a   1.000
_cell.length_b   1.000
_cell.length_c   1.000
_cell.angle_alpha   90.00
_cell.angle_beta   90.00
_cell.angle_gamma   90.00
#
_symmetry.space_group_name_H-M   'P 1'
#
loop_
_entity.id
_entity.type
_entity.pdbx_description
1 polymer ?
#
loop_
_entity_poly.entity_id
_entity_poly.type
_entity_poly.pdbx_seq_one_letter_code
_entity_poly.pdbx_strand_id
1 'polypeptide(L)' 'MLTVFFAAVYYLVFLFLIDLIFSNTLSVLTDILAVVCWVVAFLVSVGLAEYTVKRIKEKYKEK' A
#
# COMPACT_ATOMS: atom_id res chain seq x y z
N MET A 1 0.48 -14.68 -8.38
CA MET A 1 -0.36 -13.71 -9.13
C MET A 1 -1.29 -12.92 -8.23
N LEU A 2 -2.15 -13.54 -7.40
CA LEU A 2 -3.07 -12.79 -6.50
C LEU A 2 -2.36 -11.79 -5.56
N THR A 3 -1.20 -12.15 -5.01
CA THR A 3 -0.41 -11.28 -4.13
C THR A 3 -0.01 -9.97 -4.82
N VAL A 4 0.42 -10.06 -6.07
CA VAL A 4 0.85 -8.89 -6.86
C VAL A 4 -0.36 -8.01 -7.18
N PHE A 5 -1.52 -8.63 -7.46
CA PHE A 5 -2.76 -7.89 -7.69
C PHE A 5 -3.21 -7.13 -6.44
N PHE A 6 -3.22 -7.78 -5.26
CA PHE A 6 -3.53 -7.11 -4.00
C PHE A 6 -2.51 -6.02 -3.66
N ALA A 7 -1.21 -6.26 -3.84
CA ALA A 7 -0.19 -5.25 -3.62
C ALA A 7 -0.34 -4.04 -4.56
N ALA A 8 -0.68 -4.25 -5.83
CA ALA A 8 -0.91 -3.17 -6.78
C ALA A 8 -2.15 -2.34 -6.41
N VAL A 9 -3.25 -3.00 -6.01
CA VAL A 9 -4.48 -2.32 -5.56
C VAL A 9 -4.23 -1.53 -4.28
N TYR A 10 -3.58 -2.13 -3.28
CA TYR A 10 -3.24 -1.43 -2.04
C TYR A 10 -2.31 -0.24 -2.30
N TYR A 11 -1.32 -0.41 -3.19
CA TYR A 11 -0.43 0.68 -3.55
C TYR A 11 -1.21 1.84 -4.20
N LEU A 12 -2.07 1.58 -5.18
CA LEU A 12 -2.93 2.60 -5.80
C LEU A 12 -3.82 3.35 -4.80
N VAL A 13 -4.38 2.65 -3.80
CA VAL A 13 -5.18 3.29 -2.75
C VAL A 13 -4.33 4.20 -1.87
N PHE A 14 -3.13 3.76 -1.50
CA PHE A 14 -2.20 4.59 -0.74
C PHE A 14 -1.71 5.80 -1.55
N LEU A 15 -1.44 5.63 -2.85
CA LEU A 15 -1.12 6.74 -3.75
C LEU A 15 -2.22 7.80 -3.72
N PHE A 16 -3.47 7.38 -3.84
CA PHE A 16 -4.63 8.28 -3.83
C PHE A 16 -4.80 8.98 -2.48
N LEU A 17 -4.57 8.27 -1.36
CA LEU A 17 -4.62 8.87 -0.02
C LEU A 17 -3.51 9.90 0.20
N ILE A 18 -2.29 9.61 -0.24
CA ILE A 18 -1.17 10.54 -0.16
C ILE A 18 -1.46 11.75 -1.06
N ASP A 19 -1.86 11.54 -2.30
CA ASP A 19 -2.22 12.64 -3.19
C ASP A 19 -3.32 13.51 -2.57
N LEU A 20 -4.36 12.91 -1.98
CA LEU A 20 -5.46 13.63 -1.35
C LEU A 20 -5.07 14.40 -0.09
N ILE A 21 -4.20 13.83 0.76
CA ILE A 21 -3.70 14.51 1.97
C ILE A 21 -2.78 15.69 1.59
N PHE A 22 -1.98 15.51 0.54
CA PHE A 22 -0.95 16.46 0.15
C PHE A 22 -1.47 17.49 -0.89
N SER A 23 -2.57 17.20 -1.60
CA SER A 23 -3.20 18.07 -2.60
C SER A 23 -3.57 19.44 -2.04
N ASN A 24 -3.92 19.52 -0.75
CA ASN A 24 -4.26 20.78 -0.10
C ASN A 24 -3.06 21.54 0.49
N THR A 25 -1.84 20.99 0.39
CA THR A 25 -0.67 21.50 1.13
C THR A 25 0.53 21.73 0.21
N LEU A 26 0.51 22.85 -0.53
CA LEU A 26 1.59 23.35 -1.42
C LEU A 26 2.82 23.84 -0.62
N SER A 27 3.58 22.92 -0.02
CA SER A 27 4.86 23.25 0.64
C SER A 27 5.93 22.21 0.34
N VAL A 28 7.18 22.65 0.24
CA VAL A 28 8.36 21.80 -0.09
C VAL A 28 8.56 20.69 0.95
N LEU A 29 8.19 20.94 2.20
CA LEU A 29 8.21 19.93 3.27
C LEU A 29 7.19 18.81 3.02
N THR A 30 6.03 19.17 2.46
CA THR A 30 4.98 18.21 2.09
C THR A 30 5.49 17.32 0.95
N ASP A 31 6.25 17.85 0.00
CA ASP A 31 6.79 17.05 -1.11
C ASP A 31 7.74 15.94 -0.61
N ILE A 32 8.67 16.27 0.29
CA ILE A 32 9.59 15.29 0.89
C ILE A 32 8.84 14.24 1.72
N LEU A 33 7.84 14.69 2.49
CA LEU A 33 7.04 13.78 3.33
C LEU A 33 6.15 12.86 2.47
N ALA A 34 5.68 13.32 1.31
CA ALA A 34 4.93 12.50 0.34
C ALA A 34 5.81 11.37 -0.22
N VAL A 35 7.06 11.67 -0.57
CA VAL A 35 8.03 10.67 -1.06
C VAL A 35 8.31 9.60 0.00
N VAL A 36 8.50 10.01 1.27
CA VAL A 36 8.66 9.05 2.38
C VAL A 36 7.39 8.20 2.55
N CYS A 37 6.22 8.81 2.46
CA CYS A 37 4.94 8.11 2.58
C CYS A 37 4.74 7.09 1.46
N TRP A 38 5.19 7.40 0.24
CA TRP A 38 5.24 6.46 -0.88
C TRP A 38 6.06 5.20 -0.59
N VAL A 39 7.26 5.37 -0.02
CA VAL A 39 8.15 4.25 0.30
C VAL A 39 7.55 3.36 1.39
N VAL A 40 6.97 3.97 2.42
CA VAL A 40 6.30 3.23 3.51
C VAL A 40 5.03 2.53 2.99
N ALA A 41 4.23 3.22 2.17
CA ALA A 41 3.05 2.64 1.54
C ALA A 41 3.39 1.42 0.67
N PHE A 42 4.50 1.47 -0.08
CA PHE A 42 4.96 0.34 -0.85
C PHE A 42 5.32 -0.86 0.03
N LEU A 43 6.12 -0.63 1.08
CA LEU A 43 6.53 -1.68 2.03
C LEU A 43 5.32 -2.31 2.74
N VAL A 44 4.40 -1.48 3.23
CA VAL A 44 3.16 -1.94 3.87
C VAL A 44 2.31 -2.72 2.88
N SER A 45 2.14 -2.23 1.65
CA SER A 45 1.34 -2.88 0.61
C SER A 45 1.86 -4.28 0.26
N VAL A 46 3.18 -4.43 0.06
CA VAL A 46 3.81 -5.73 -0.23
C VAL A 46 3.65 -6.68 0.95
N GLY A 47 3.95 -6.23 2.17
CA GLY A 47 3.82 -7.04 3.38
C GLY A 47 2.37 -7.48 3.66
N LEU A 48 1.41 -6.57 3.48
CA LEU A 48 -0.01 -6.85 3.69
C LEU A 48 -0.54 -7.83 2.64
N ALA A 49 -0.10 -7.71 1.38
CA ALA A 49 -0.51 -8.61 0.32
C ALA A 49 0.01 -10.04 0.55
N GLU A 50 1.29 -10.19 0.93
CA GLU A 50 1.83 -11.50 1.31
C GLU A 50 1.12 -12.09 2.51
N TYR A 51 0.88 -11.29 3.56
CA TYR A 51 0.14 -11.73 4.74
C TYR A 51 -1.28 -12.19 4.40
N THR A 52 -1.99 -11.43 3.57
CA THR A 52 -3.36 -11.72 3.15
C THR A 52 -3.41 -13.03 2.36
N VAL A 53 -2.52 -13.20 1.38
CA VAL A 53 -2.46 -14.44 0.58
C VAL A 53 -2.08 -15.63 1.44
N LYS A 54 -1.14 -15.45 2.38
CA LYS A 54 -0.74 -16.51 3.31
C LYS A 54 -1.91 -16.94 4.21
N ARG A 55 -2.66 -15.99 4.78
CA ARG A 55 -3.86 -16.27 5.57
C ARG A 55 -4.96 -16.96 4.77
N ILE A 56 -5.21 -16.52 3.53
CA ILE A 56 -6.20 -17.15 2.65
C ILE A 56 -5.81 -18.60 2.37
N LYS A 57 -4.53 -18.84 2.04
CA LYS A 57 -4.02 -20.18 1.76
C LYS A 57 -4.11 -21.08 2.98
N GLU A 58 -3.84 -20.56 4.18
CA GLU A 58 -3.96 -21.28 5.44
C GLU A 58 -5.41 -21.68 5.71
N LYS A 59 -6.36 -20.73 5.58
CA LYS A 59 -7.80 -20.99 5.72
C LYS A 59 -8.34 -22.01 4.71
N TYR A 60 -7.79 -22.05 3.50
CA TYR A 60 -8.21 -23.01 2.48
C TYR A 60 -7.54 -24.38 2.61
N LYS A 61 -6.45 -24.50 3.39
CA LYS A 61 -5.74 -25.76 3.64
C LYS A 61 -6.33 -26.55 4.80
N GLU A 62 -7.05 -25.89 5.70
CA GLU A 62 -7.80 -26.51 6.81
C GLU A 62 -9.17 -27.08 6.41
N LYS A 63 -9.54 -26.99 5.13
CA LYS A 63 -10.81 -27.48 4.59
C LYS A 63 -10.57 -28.63 3.62
#